data_AF-A0A6H9Y4W0-F1
#
_entry.id   AF-A0A6H9Y4W0-F1
#
_cell.length_a   1.000
_cell.length_b   1.000
_cell.length_c   1.000
_cell.angle_alpha   90.00
_cell.angle_beta   90.00
_cell.angle_gamma   90.00
#
_symmetry.space_group_name_H-M   'P 1'
#
loop_
_entity.id
_entity.type
_entity.pdbx_description
1 polymer ?
#
loop_
_entity_poly.entity_id
_entity_poly.type
_entity_poly.pdbx_seq_one_letter_code
_entity_poly.pdbx_strand_id
1 'polypeptide(L)'
;MDTTYREIVDYWARHQSECGLSVDWAEAETLCWRCAQKRQLQRCHIVPQTLGEDESPSNLVLLCAQCHAEAPNVADSNFMCIWLRAHAVPFYGTYWQERGFREYEFIFGEKPFSGLTHSDALLQEVRRILENIFPRASTHWGQGKINPATWAWVLRQVDQRARNGAEPAAPGDAPELAR
;
A
#
# COMPACT_ATOMS: atom_id res chain seq x y z
N MET A 1 -25.29 -19.23 0.61
CA MET A 1 -25.22 -17.98 1.39
C MET A 1 -23.75 -17.69 1.50
N ASP A 2 -23.28 -16.59 0.93
CA ASP A 2 -21.85 -16.32 0.88
C ASP A 2 -21.35 -15.92 2.27
N THR A 3 -20.21 -16.47 2.69
CA THR A 3 -19.61 -16.19 3.99
C THR A 3 -19.44 -14.68 4.20
N THR A 4 -19.89 -14.17 5.35
CA THR A 4 -19.83 -12.75 5.69
C THR A 4 -18.43 -12.32 6.12
N TYR A 5 -18.15 -11.02 6.08
CA TYR A 5 -16.87 -10.48 6.59
C TYR A 5 -16.70 -10.75 8.07
N ARG A 6 -17.79 -10.68 8.84
CA ARG A 6 -17.81 -11.03 10.26
C ARG A 6 -17.41 -12.48 10.49
N GLU A 7 -17.97 -13.43 9.75
CA GLU A 7 -17.63 -14.86 9.90
C GLU A 7 -16.15 -15.13 9.59
N ILE A 8 -15.58 -14.45 8.60
CA ILE A 8 -14.15 -14.54 8.26
C ILE A 8 -13.31 -13.99 9.44
N VAL A 9 -13.60 -12.79 9.91
CA VAL A 9 -12.85 -12.16 11.01
C VAL A 9 -12.97 -12.97 12.30
N ASP A 10 -14.17 -13.42 12.66
CA ASP A 10 -14.43 -14.22 13.85
C ASP A 10 -13.72 -15.58 13.79
N TYR A 11 -13.60 -16.19 12.61
CA TYR A 11 -12.80 -17.39 12.42
C TYR A 11 -11.33 -17.08 12.74
N TRP A 12 -10.71 -16.12 12.04
CA TRP A 12 -9.29 -15.85 12.19
C TRP A 12 -8.90 -15.33 13.57
N ALA A 13 -9.75 -14.52 14.20
CA ALA A 13 -9.53 -14.03 15.56
C ALA A 13 -9.44 -15.16 16.61
N ARG A 14 -10.06 -16.33 16.35
CA ARG A 14 -9.98 -17.51 17.23
C ARG A 14 -8.79 -18.43 16.92
N HIS A 15 -8.25 -18.36 15.70
CA HIS A 15 -7.26 -19.33 15.22
C HIS A 15 -5.86 -18.73 15.04
N GLN A 16 -5.73 -17.41 14.99
CA GLN A 16 -4.47 -16.71 14.76
C GLN A 16 -4.33 -15.46 15.62
N SER A 17 -3.10 -15.19 16.05
CA SER A 17 -2.76 -13.90 16.63
C SER A 17 -2.66 -12.83 15.54
N GLU A 18 -3.22 -11.65 15.80
CA GLU A 18 -3.04 -10.46 14.94
C GLU A 18 -1.61 -9.91 14.97
N CYS A 19 -0.80 -10.28 15.97
CA CYS A 19 0.55 -9.73 16.15
C CYS A 19 1.40 -9.91 14.89
N GLY A 20 1.83 -8.82 14.26
CA GLY A 20 2.61 -8.85 13.02
C GLY A 20 1.78 -8.83 11.73
N LEU A 21 0.46 -8.67 11.81
CA LEU A 21 -0.37 -8.23 10.69
C LEU A 21 -0.40 -6.70 10.64
N SER A 22 -0.82 -6.15 9.50
CA SER A 22 -1.06 -4.70 9.36
C SER A 22 -2.37 -4.24 10.00
N VAL A 23 -3.21 -5.16 10.47
CA VAL A 23 -4.57 -4.86 10.94
C VAL A 23 -4.85 -5.61 12.23
N ASP A 24 -5.62 -4.99 13.11
CA ASP A 24 -6.18 -5.60 14.31
C ASP A 24 -7.54 -6.24 14.01
N TRP A 25 -7.87 -7.33 14.69
CA TRP A 25 -9.14 -8.04 14.56
C TRP A 25 -10.35 -7.14 14.83
N ALA A 26 -10.20 -6.12 15.68
CA ALA A 26 -11.24 -5.12 15.96
C ALA A 26 -11.62 -4.28 14.73
N GLU A 27 -10.72 -4.14 13.74
CA GLU A 27 -10.91 -3.28 12.56
C GLU A 27 -10.90 -4.07 11.24
N ALA A 28 -10.63 -5.38 11.31
CA ALA A 28 -10.41 -6.27 10.19
C ALA A 28 -11.62 -6.43 9.24
N GLU A 29 -12.84 -6.07 9.66
CA GLU A 29 -14.01 -6.03 8.76
C GLU A 29 -14.04 -4.80 7.84
N THR A 30 -13.26 -3.76 8.17
CA THR A 30 -13.31 -2.45 7.50
C THR A 30 -11.98 -2.02 6.89
N LEU A 31 -10.87 -2.58 7.36
CA LEU A 31 -9.52 -2.31 6.86
C LEU A 31 -8.99 -3.51 6.08
N CYS A 32 -8.26 -3.23 5.00
CA CYS A 32 -7.59 -4.26 4.21
C CYS A 32 -6.48 -4.93 5.04
N TRP A 33 -6.44 -6.26 5.07
CA TRP A 33 -5.52 -7.00 5.95
C TRP A 33 -4.04 -6.85 5.60
N ARG A 34 -3.74 -6.44 4.37
CA ARG A 34 -2.37 -6.12 3.95
C ARG A 34 -1.99 -4.67 4.18
N CYS A 35 -2.84 -3.72 3.78
CA CYS A 35 -2.44 -2.31 3.73
C CYS A 35 -3.04 -1.43 4.84
N ALA A 36 -3.88 -1.97 5.72
CA ALA A 36 -4.52 -1.27 6.84
C ALA A 36 -5.33 -0.02 6.43
N GLN A 37 -5.80 0.04 5.18
CA GLN A 37 -6.56 1.19 4.68
C GLN A 37 -8.04 0.84 4.51
N LYS A 38 -8.89 1.78 4.93
CA LYS A 38 -10.34 1.72 4.69
C LYS A 38 -10.62 1.82 3.20
N ARG A 39 -11.12 0.73 2.62
CA ARG A 39 -11.40 0.56 1.19
C ARG A 39 -12.56 -0.41 0.99
N GLN A 40 -13.05 -0.52 -0.24
CA GLN A 40 -13.92 -1.63 -0.59
C GLN A 40 -13.13 -2.94 -0.50
N LEU A 41 -13.48 -3.77 0.48
CA LEU A 41 -12.86 -5.08 0.69
C LEU A 41 -13.49 -6.10 -0.25
N GLN A 42 -12.73 -7.14 -0.54
CA GLN A 42 -13.10 -8.31 -1.32
C GLN A 42 -12.72 -9.54 -0.52
N ARG A 43 -13.48 -10.62 -0.70
CA ARG A 43 -13.10 -11.96 -0.25
C ARG A 43 -12.00 -12.44 -1.17
N CYS A 44 -10.82 -12.66 -0.61
CA CYS A 44 -9.68 -13.20 -1.31
C CYS A 44 -9.45 -14.62 -0.81
N HIS A 45 -9.46 -15.57 -1.74
CA HIS A 45 -9.14 -16.97 -1.44
C HIS A 45 -7.68 -17.11 -1.06
N ILE A 46 -7.41 -17.83 0.02
CA ILE A 46 -6.06 -18.22 0.44
C ILE A 46 -5.50 -19.23 -0.56
N VAL A 47 -6.28 -20.27 -0.84
CA VAL A 47 -6.05 -21.21 -1.92
C VAL A 47 -7.11 -20.97 -3.00
N PRO A 48 -6.72 -20.69 -4.25
CA PRO A 48 -7.65 -20.38 -5.32
C PRO A 48 -8.73 -21.45 -5.54
N GLN A 49 -9.95 -21.02 -5.84
CA GLN A 49 -11.08 -21.91 -6.14
C GLN A 49 -10.80 -22.89 -7.29
N THR A 50 -9.96 -22.50 -8.26
CA THR A 50 -9.52 -23.37 -9.36
C THR A 50 -8.74 -24.60 -8.89
N LEU A 51 -8.23 -24.58 -7.66
CA LEU A 51 -7.53 -25.70 -7.01
C LEU A 51 -8.45 -26.52 -6.09
N GLY A 52 -9.76 -26.23 -6.08
CA GLY A 52 -10.78 -27.08 -5.46
C GLY A 52 -11.17 -26.72 -4.03
N GLU A 53 -10.76 -25.57 -3.51
CA GLU A 53 -11.10 -25.13 -2.15
C GLU A 53 -12.42 -24.34 -2.11
N ASP A 54 -13.08 -24.38 -0.95
CA ASP A 54 -14.42 -23.83 -0.76
C ASP A 54 -14.42 -22.34 -0.34
N GLU A 55 -15.62 -21.79 -0.19
CA GLU A 55 -15.87 -20.43 0.30
C GLU A 55 -15.88 -20.35 1.84
N SER A 56 -15.30 -21.32 2.56
CA SER A 56 -15.32 -21.32 4.02
C SER A 56 -14.52 -20.16 4.62
N PRO A 57 -14.85 -19.69 5.84
CA PRO A 57 -14.05 -18.69 6.55
C PRO A 57 -12.56 -19.02 6.64
N SER A 58 -12.21 -20.31 6.75
CA SER A 58 -10.84 -20.82 6.82
C SER A 58 -10.02 -20.63 5.55
N ASN A 59 -10.66 -20.41 4.40
CA ASN A 59 -9.98 -20.22 3.12
C ASN A 59 -10.07 -18.77 2.62
N LEU A 60 -10.57 -17.83 3.44
CA LEU A 60 -10.80 -16.45 3.02
C LEU A 60 -10.05 -15.44 3.88
N VAL A 61 -9.55 -14.39 3.24
CA VAL A 61 -9.05 -13.16 3.88
C VAL A 61 -9.68 -11.93 3.24
N LEU A 62 -9.64 -10.78 3.89
CA LEU A 62 -10.24 -9.54 3.38
C LEU A 62 -9.19 -8.56 2.85
N LEU A 63 -9.20 -8.33 1.54
CA LEU A 63 -8.25 -7.46 0.86
C LEU A 63 -8.96 -6.40 0.01
N CYS A 64 -8.36 -5.23 -0.14
CA CYS A 64 -8.79 -4.30 -1.19
C CYS A 64 -8.33 -4.80 -2.57
N ALA A 65 -9.00 -4.38 -3.65
CA ALA A 65 -8.72 -4.84 -5.01
C ALA A 65 -7.24 -4.77 -5.43
N GLN A 66 -6.53 -3.71 -5.02
CA GLN A 66 -5.11 -3.57 -5.33
C GLN A 66 -4.23 -4.58 -4.58
N CYS A 67 -4.56 -4.88 -3.32
CA CYS A 67 -3.85 -5.92 -2.57
C CYS A 67 -4.24 -7.32 -3.03
N HIS A 68 -5.51 -7.52 -3.37
CA HIS A 68 -6.03 -8.79 -3.90
C HIS A 68 -5.36 -9.16 -5.22
N ALA A 69 -5.13 -8.20 -6.12
CA ALA A 69 -4.44 -8.44 -7.39
C ALA A 69 -2.99 -8.93 -7.23
N GLU A 70 -2.35 -8.67 -6.08
CA GLU A 70 -0.99 -9.12 -5.77
C GLU A 70 -0.96 -10.33 -4.82
N ALA A 71 -2.13 -10.84 -4.41
CA ALA A 71 -2.22 -11.95 -3.47
C ALA A 71 -1.66 -13.24 -4.09
N PRO A 72 -1.04 -14.13 -3.29
CA PRO A 72 -0.52 -15.39 -3.79
C PRO A 72 -1.63 -16.26 -4.41
N ASN A 73 -1.32 -16.93 -5.53
CA ASN A 73 -2.22 -17.89 -6.20
C ASN A 73 -1.59 -19.29 -6.19
N VAL A 74 -1.43 -19.87 -5.00
CA VAL A 74 -0.72 -21.15 -4.80
C VAL A 74 -1.56 -22.10 -3.93
N ALA A 75 -1.26 -23.39 -3.96
CA ALA A 75 -1.94 -24.41 -3.15
C ALA A 75 -1.50 -24.42 -1.68
N ASP A 76 -0.38 -23.79 -1.33
CA ASP A 76 0.10 -23.72 0.04
C ASP A 76 -0.66 -22.65 0.84
N SER A 77 -1.62 -23.10 1.65
CA SER A 77 -2.48 -22.23 2.44
C SER A 77 -1.72 -21.42 3.50
N ASN A 78 -0.53 -21.85 3.91
CA ASN A 78 0.26 -21.10 4.89
C ASN A 78 0.89 -19.84 4.29
N PHE A 79 1.13 -19.84 2.98
CA PHE A 79 1.90 -18.78 2.33
C PHE A 79 1.17 -17.43 2.33
N MET A 80 -0.17 -17.41 2.33
CA MET A 80 -0.93 -16.15 2.48
C MET A 80 -0.60 -15.46 3.80
N CYS A 81 -0.53 -16.20 4.91
CA CYS A 81 -0.21 -15.63 6.21
C CYS A 81 1.23 -15.08 6.25
N ILE A 82 2.19 -15.85 5.70
CA ILE A 82 3.57 -15.40 5.54
C ILE A 82 3.63 -14.10 4.73
N TRP A 83 2.93 -14.05 3.61
CA TRP A 83 2.88 -12.89 2.73
C TRP A 83 2.26 -11.67 3.41
N LEU A 84 1.14 -11.81 4.12
CA LEU A 84 0.52 -10.71 4.86
C LEU A 84 1.48 -10.13 5.91
N ARG A 85 2.12 -10.99 6.70
CA ARG A 85 3.04 -10.59 7.77
C ARG A 85 4.31 -9.93 7.24
N ALA A 86 4.86 -10.43 6.13
CA ALA A 86 6.02 -9.83 5.48
C ALA A 86 5.76 -8.41 4.94
N HIS A 87 4.49 -8.05 4.76
CA HIS A 87 4.05 -6.74 4.28
C HIS A 87 3.58 -5.80 5.38
N ALA A 88 3.62 -6.22 6.65
CA ALA A 88 3.27 -5.36 7.77
C ALA A 88 4.18 -4.13 7.85
N VAL A 89 3.56 -2.97 8.13
CA VAL A 89 4.27 -1.71 8.33
C VAL A 89 4.01 -1.18 9.74
N PRO A 90 4.95 -0.44 10.36
CA PRO A 90 4.83 -0.03 11.76
C PRO A 90 3.66 0.90 12.05
N PHE A 91 3.19 1.66 11.04
CA PHE A 91 2.15 2.67 11.22
C PHE A 91 1.02 2.49 10.22
N TYR A 92 -0.22 2.57 10.72
CA TYR A 92 -1.40 2.50 9.87
C TYR A 92 -1.40 3.58 8.79
N GLY A 93 -1.92 3.22 7.62
CA GLY A 93 -2.05 4.14 6.50
C GLY A 93 -0.74 4.49 5.77
N THR A 94 0.42 4.03 6.24
CA THR A 94 1.74 4.31 5.62
C THR A 94 2.20 3.27 4.61
N TYR A 95 1.45 2.16 4.46
CA TYR A 95 1.84 1.02 3.62
C TYR A 95 2.24 1.41 2.18
N TRP A 96 1.47 2.27 1.52
CA TRP A 96 1.74 2.64 0.13
C TRP A 96 2.91 3.60 0.00
N GLN A 97 3.13 4.45 1.00
CA GLN A 97 4.28 5.35 1.10
C GLN A 97 5.55 4.51 1.24
N GLU A 98 5.57 3.55 2.17
CA GLU A 98 6.70 2.62 2.35
C GLU A 98 7.05 1.88 1.06
N ARG A 99 6.02 1.39 0.32
CA ARG A 99 6.26 0.81 -1.01
C ARG A 99 6.78 1.83 -2.01
N GLY A 100 6.29 3.06 -1.97
CA GLY A 100 6.77 4.17 -2.78
C GLY A 100 8.24 4.51 -2.51
N PHE A 101 8.67 4.50 -1.25
CA PHE A 101 10.06 4.71 -0.86
C PHE A 101 10.98 3.62 -1.42
N ARG A 102 10.56 2.34 -1.32
CA ARG A 102 11.31 1.21 -1.91
C ARG A 102 11.40 1.31 -3.43
N GLU A 103 10.29 1.68 -4.07
CA GLU A 103 10.24 1.87 -5.52
C GLU A 103 11.13 3.05 -5.97
N TYR A 104 11.14 4.15 -5.21
CA TYR A 104 12.05 5.27 -5.44
C TYR A 104 13.51 4.83 -5.39
N GLU A 105 13.90 4.13 -4.32
CA GLU A 105 15.29 3.68 -4.13
C GLU A 105 15.70 2.71 -5.24
N PHE A 106 14.80 1.83 -5.68
CA PHE A 106 15.03 0.95 -6.83
C PHE A 106 15.25 1.73 -8.14
N ILE A 107 14.44 2.76 -8.41
CA ILE A 107 14.51 3.55 -9.66
C ILE A 107 15.72 4.50 -9.68
N PHE A 108 16.02 5.17 -8.58
CA PHE A 108 16.99 6.26 -8.54
C PHE A 108 18.33 5.90 -7.87
N GLY A 109 18.43 4.72 -7.24
CA GLY A 109 19.66 4.26 -6.58
C GLY A 109 20.03 5.04 -5.30
N GLU A 110 19.12 5.87 -4.80
CA GLU A 110 19.31 6.68 -3.58
C GLU A 110 18.01 6.75 -2.78
N LYS A 111 18.10 7.10 -1.49
CA LYS A 111 16.91 7.37 -0.67
C LYS A 111 16.40 8.79 -0.94
N PRO A 112 15.07 9.00 -1.01
CA PRO A 112 14.54 10.35 -1.14
C PRO A 112 14.88 11.16 0.12
N PHE A 113 15.07 12.46 -0.06
CA PHE A 113 15.46 13.42 0.97
C PHE A 113 16.83 13.16 1.61
N SER A 114 17.63 12.24 1.06
CA SER A 114 18.99 11.98 1.55
C SER A 114 19.82 13.28 1.55
N GLY A 115 20.44 13.58 2.69
CA GLY A 115 21.25 14.79 2.89
C GLY A 115 20.46 16.07 3.17
N LEU A 116 19.13 16.03 3.24
CA LEU A 116 18.32 17.18 3.69
C LEU A 116 18.16 17.19 5.21
N THR A 117 18.22 18.38 5.80
CA THR A 117 17.95 18.56 7.23
C THR A 117 16.45 18.57 7.49
N HIS A 118 15.99 17.62 8.31
CA HIS A 118 14.61 17.60 8.80
C HIS A 118 14.32 18.86 9.63
N SER A 119 13.44 19.71 9.11
CA SER A 119 13.01 20.95 9.75
C SER A 119 11.52 21.18 9.47
N ASP A 120 10.85 21.98 10.31
CA ASP A 120 9.45 22.33 10.11
C ASP A 120 9.23 23.05 8.77
N ALA A 121 10.20 23.84 8.33
CA ALA A 121 10.18 24.51 7.03
C ALA A 121 10.17 23.50 5.88
N LEU A 122 11.03 22.48 5.95
CA LEU A 122 11.04 21.39 4.96
C LEU A 122 9.70 20.63 4.96
N LEU A 123 9.14 20.33 6.13
CA LEU A 123 7.85 19.64 6.24
C LEU A 123 6.69 20.45 5.65
N GLN A 124 6.67 21.77 5.88
CA GLN A 124 5.69 22.68 5.29
C GLN A 124 5.83 22.72 3.76
N GLU A 125 7.06 22.79 3.26
CA GLU A 125 7.32 22.80 1.82
C GLU A 125 6.93 21.48 1.15
N VAL A 126 7.27 20.35 1.76
CA VAL A 126 6.83 19.02 1.32
C VAL A 126 5.30 18.95 1.24
N ARG A 127 4.59 19.41 2.28
CA ARG A 127 3.11 19.44 2.29
C ARG A 127 2.57 20.29 1.13
N ARG A 128 3.10 21.50 0.95
CA ARG A 128 2.71 22.42 -0.14
C ARG A 128 2.93 21.78 -1.52
N ILE A 129 4.05 21.10 -1.71
CA ILE A 129 4.35 20.42 -2.98
C ILE A 129 3.36 19.28 -3.21
N LEU A 130 3.09 18.45 -2.19
CA LEU A 130 2.15 17.33 -2.29
C LEU A 130 0.73 17.80 -2.67
N GLU A 131 0.24 18.88 -2.06
CA GLU A 131 -1.06 19.49 -2.38
C GLU A 131 -1.18 19.91 -3.86
N ASN A 132 -0.07 20.32 -4.48
CA ASN A 132 -0.04 20.70 -5.89
C ASN A 132 0.12 19.51 -6.85
N ILE A 133 0.77 18.44 -6.40
CA ILE A 133 1.09 17.29 -7.25
C ILE A 133 -0.04 16.26 -7.29
N PHE A 134 -0.66 15.96 -6.15
CA PHE A 134 -1.70 14.94 -6.07
C PHE A 134 -2.89 15.17 -7.02
N PRO A 135 -3.38 16.41 -7.25
CA PRO A 135 -4.43 16.66 -8.24
C PRO A 135 -4.04 16.29 -9.68
N ARG A 136 -2.75 16.12 -9.96
CA ARG A 136 -2.19 15.77 -11.28
C ARG A 136 -1.81 14.29 -11.38
N ALA A 137 -2.03 13.52 -10.32
CA ALA A 137 -1.87 12.06 -10.32
C ALA A 137 -3.24 11.38 -10.37
N SER A 138 -3.29 10.18 -10.93
CA SER A 138 -4.50 9.38 -11.00
C SER A 138 -4.26 7.98 -10.44
N THR A 139 -5.34 7.26 -10.20
CA THR A 139 -5.33 5.88 -9.71
C THR A 139 -5.76 4.93 -10.82
N HIS A 140 -5.25 3.70 -10.82
CA HIS A 140 -5.81 2.67 -11.69
C HIS A 140 -7.28 2.39 -11.33
N TRP A 141 -8.08 2.11 -12.36
CA TRP A 141 -9.49 1.77 -12.19
C TRP A 141 -9.64 0.58 -11.22
N GLY A 142 -10.55 0.71 -10.26
CA GLY A 142 -10.81 -0.30 -9.24
C GLY A 142 -9.79 -0.36 -8.08
N GLN A 143 -8.63 0.30 -8.17
CA GLN A 143 -7.59 0.22 -7.13
C GLN A 143 -7.74 1.27 -6.03
N GLY A 144 -8.29 2.46 -6.29
CA GLY A 144 -8.69 3.43 -5.26
C GLY A 144 -7.57 4.22 -4.54
N LYS A 145 -6.28 3.88 -4.71
CA LYS A 145 -5.15 4.79 -4.43
C LYS A 145 -4.07 4.64 -5.50
N ILE A 146 -3.10 5.56 -5.47
CA ILE A 146 -1.95 5.53 -6.36
C ILE A 146 -1.04 4.33 -6.05
N ASN A 147 -0.38 3.82 -7.09
CA ASN A 147 0.52 2.66 -6.98
C ASN A 147 1.93 3.09 -6.52
N PRO A 148 2.84 2.14 -6.22
CA PRO A 148 4.22 2.46 -5.81
C PRO A 148 4.99 3.29 -6.84
N ALA A 149 4.84 3.02 -8.14
CA ALA A 149 5.53 3.78 -9.19
C ALA A 149 5.08 5.26 -9.24
N THR A 150 3.79 5.51 -9.06
CA THR A 150 3.26 6.88 -8.94
C THR A 150 3.79 7.54 -7.66
N TRP A 151 3.86 6.82 -6.53
CA TRP A 151 4.49 7.35 -5.32
C TRP A 151 5.97 7.69 -5.53
N ALA A 152 6.75 6.83 -6.20
CA ALA A 152 8.15 7.10 -6.50
C ALA A 152 8.32 8.38 -7.33
N TRP A 153 7.46 8.58 -8.35
CA TRP A 153 7.44 9.83 -9.10
C TRP A 153 7.09 11.03 -8.23
N VAL A 154 6.05 10.94 -7.38
CA VAL A 154 5.68 12.00 -6.44
C VAL A 154 6.85 12.34 -5.52
N LEU A 155 7.50 11.34 -4.92
CA LEU A 155 8.66 11.50 -4.05
C LEU A 155 9.81 12.21 -4.78
N ARG A 156 10.06 11.89 -6.06
CA ARG A 156 11.09 12.57 -6.86
C ARG A 156 10.80 14.04 -7.09
N GLN A 157 9.54 14.37 -7.40
CA GLN A 157 9.15 15.76 -7.59
C GLN A 157 9.31 16.57 -6.29
N VAL A 158 8.95 15.98 -5.15
CA VAL A 158 9.10 16.63 -3.84
C VAL A 158 10.58 16.80 -3.49
N ASP A 159 11.38 15.74 -3.64
CA ASP A 159 12.82 15.77 -3.32
C ASP A 159 13.59 16.82 -4.14
N GLN A 160 13.35 16.89 -5.45
CA GLN A 160 14.01 17.87 -6.31
C GLN A 160 13.63 19.32 -5.97
N ARG A 161 12.34 19.58 -5.69
CA ARG A 161 11.88 20.93 -5.32
C ARG A 161 12.39 21.34 -3.96
N ALA A 162 12.40 20.41 -3.00
CA ALA A 162 12.95 20.65 -1.66
C ALA A 162 14.44 20.99 -1.70
N ARG A 163 15.22 20.36 -2.60
CA ARG A 163 16.65 20.70 -2.81
C ARG A 163 16.86 22.04 -3.47
N ASN A 164 16.04 22.38 -4.46
CA ASN A 164 16.23 23.56 -5.30
C ASN A 164 15.53 24.83 -4.76
N GLY A 165 14.73 24.72 -3.70
CA GLY A 165 13.90 25.82 -3.18
C GLY A 165 12.92 26.37 -4.23
N ALA A 166 12.58 25.57 -5.24
CA ALA A 166 11.98 26.05 -6.48
C ALA A 166 10.47 25.81 -6.57
N GLU A 167 9.77 26.76 -7.21
CA GLU A 167 8.34 26.72 -7.51
C GLU A 167 7.93 25.47 -8.33
N PRO A 168 6.63 25.09 -8.30
CA PRO A 168 6.16 23.89 -8.99
C PRO A 168 6.49 23.90 -10.48
N ALA A 169 7.22 22.88 -10.95
CA ALA A 169 7.40 22.65 -12.38
C ALA A 169 6.05 22.55 -13.10
N ALA A 170 5.93 23.26 -14.23
CA ALA A 170 4.71 23.31 -15.04
C ALA A 170 4.31 21.91 -15.54
N PRO A 171 3.04 21.69 -15.92
CA PRO A 171 2.65 20.45 -16.59
C PRO A 171 3.38 20.27 -17.92
N GLY A 172 4.45 19.47 -17.92
CA GLY A 172 5.24 19.14 -19.10
C GLY A 172 6.74 19.03 -18.84
N ASP A 173 7.24 19.65 -17.77
CA ASP A 173 8.67 19.64 -17.42
C ASP A 173 9.01 18.37 -16.64
N ALA A 174 9.10 17.24 -17.33
CA ALA A 174 9.76 16.07 -16.77
C ALA A 174 11.26 16.38 -16.65
N PRO A 175 11.88 16.21 -15.48
CA PRO A 175 13.32 16.36 -15.35
C PRO A 175 13.98 15.36 -16.31
N GLU A 176 14.95 15.84 -17.09
CA GLU A 176 15.75 15.01 -17.97
C GLU A 176 16.39 13.91 -17.12
N LEU A 177 15.99 12.66 -17.35
CA LEU A 177 16.57 11.50 -16.67
C LEU A 177 18.00 11.37 -17.17
N ALA A 178 18.96 11.90 -16.40
CA ALA A 178 20.36 11.60 -16.60
C ALA A 178 20.53 10.07 -16.50
N ARG A 179 20.84 9.46 -17.64
CA ARG A 179 21.24 8.05 -17.75
C ARG A 179 22.68 7.87 -17.30
#